data_AF-A0A2G2LIT8-F1
#
_entry.id   AF-A0A2G2LIT8-F1
#
_cell.length_a   1.000
_cell.length_b   1.000
_cell.length_c   1.000
_cell.angle_alpha   90.00
_cell.angle_beta   90.00
_cell.angle_gamma   90.00
#
_symmetry.space_group_name_H-M   'P 1'
#
loop_
_entity.id
_entity.type
_entity.pdbx_description
1 polymer ?
#
loop_
_entity_poly.entity_id
_entity_poly.type
_entity_poly.pdbx_seq_one_letter_code
_entity_poly.pdbx_strand_id
1 'polypeptide(L)'
;MILIAFPSWGDGIIYARALRFLRLLKLFRYIRAFDIVWITLRAASRQLAASFAMAGVIIYVSAYALYFAEGKIQPENFGSVPRALWWSVATLTTVGYGDVYPITPLGKILAAFIALVGVAMVALPAGILASTFQTQLHKSDKK
;
A
#
# COMPACT_ATOMS: atom_id res chain seq x y z
N MET A 1 -21.47 7.42 -30.02
CA MET A 1 -22.72 7.23 -29.28
C MET A 1 -22.38 7.13 -27.79
N ILE A 2 -22.11 8.27 -27.16
CA ILE A 2 -21.90 8.41 -25.72
C ILE A 2 -23.07 9.28 -25.25
N LEU A 3 -24.06 8.66 -24.64
CA LEU A 3 -25.18 9.35 -24.02
C LEU A 3 -24.67 9.99 -22.73
N ILE A 4 -24.44 11.31 -22.77
CA ILE A 4 -24.42 12.15 -21.58
C ILE A 4 -25.86 12.14 -21.08
N ALA A 5 -26.16 11.22 -20.15
CA ALA A 5 -27.45 11.18 -19.48
C ALA A 5 -27.60 12.48 -18.68
N PHE A 6 -28.50 13.36 -19.14
CA PHE A 6 -28.95 14.51 -18.37
C PHE A 6 -29.50 14.02 -17.03
N PRO A 7 -29.10 14.62 -15.89
CA PRO A 7 -29.65 14.25 -14.59
C PRO A 7 -31.16 14.47 -14.61
N SER A 8 -31.92 13.40 -14.37
CA SER A 8 -33.35 13.52 -14.15
C SER A 8 -33.56 14.32 -12.85
N TRP A 9 -34.62 15.11 -12.76
CA TRP A 9 -34.88 16.00 -11.61
C TRP A 9 -34.90 15.27 -10.23
N GLY A 10 -34.97 13.93 -10.20
CA GLY A 10 -34.82 13.10 -9.01
C GLY A 10 -33.38 12.90 -8.51
N ASP A 11 -32.38 12.99 -9.39
CA ASP A 11 -30.97 12.74 -9.06
C ASP A 11 -30.38 13.85 -8.19
N GLY A 12 -30.83 15.09 -8.39
CA GLY A 12 -30.43 16.25 -7.59
C GLY A 12 -30.75 16.09 -6.09
N ILE A 13 -31.82 15.38 -5.75
CA ILE A 13 -32.22 15.09 -4.36
C ILE A 13 -31.28 14.06 -3.74
N ILE A 14 -30.80 13.08 -4.52
CA ILE A 14 -29.84 12.06 -4.09
C ILE A 14 -28.47 12.72 -3.83
N TYR A 15 -28.00 13.59 -4.74
CA TYR A 15 -26.78 14.36 -4.52
C TYR A 15 -26.90 15.32 -3.33
N ALA A 16 -28.04 15.99 -3.14
CA ALA A 16 -28.30 16.83 -1.98
C ALA A 16 -28.37 16.04 -0.65
N ARG A 17 -28.86 14.79 -0.66
CA ARG A 17 -28.80 13.87 0.48
C ARG A 17 -27.38 13.36 0.72
N ALA A 18 -26.59 13.07 -0.33
CA ALA A 18 -25.18 12.73 -0.22
C ALA A 18 -24.34 13.89 0.35
N LEU A 19 -24.66 15.14 0.02
CA LEU A 19 -24.07 16.32 0.67
C LEU A 19 -24.36 16.38 2.18
N ARG A 20 -25.44 15.75 2.68
CA ARG A 20 -25.65 15.62 4.14
C ARG A 20 -24.71 14.58 4.77
N PHE A 21 -24.28 13.55 4.03
CA PHE A 21 -23.22 12.65 4.49
C PHE A 21 -21.86 13.37 4.63
N LEU A 22 -21.60 14.45 3.89
CA LEU A 22 -20.41 15.30 4.15
C LEU A 22 -20.46 15.96 5.55
N ARG A 23 -21.62 16.03 6.22
CA ARG A 23 -21.65 16.43 7.64
C ARG A 23 -21.02 15.39 8.56
N LEU A 24 -20.91 14.11 8.16
CA LEU A 24 -20.11 13.13 8.89
C LEU A 24 -18.62 13.49 8.85
N LEU A 25 -18.14 14.19 7.81
CA LEU A 25 -16.78 14.75 7.81
C LEU A 25 -16.59 15.81 8.91
N LYS A 26 -17.65 16.48 9.38
CA LYS A 26 -17.56 17.36 10.56
C LYS A 26 -17.31 16.59 11.86
N LEU A 27 -17.64 15.29 11.92
CA LEU A 27 -17.34 14.43 13.07
C LEU A 27 -15.83 14.22 13.24
N PHE A 28 -15.07 14.18 12.12
CA PHE A 28 -13.60 14.13 12.15
C PHE A 28 -12.99 15.34 12.84
N ARG A 29 -13.66 16.52 12.78
CA ARG A 29 -13.23 17.75 13.46
C ARG A 29 -13.53 17.75 14.97
N TYR A 30 -14.41 16.86 15.45
CA TYR A 30 -14.77 16.76 16.87
C TYR A 30 -13.91 15.73 17.61
N ILE A 31 -13.36 14.76 16.88
CA ILE A 31 -12.47 13.75 17.42
C ILE A 31 -11.05 14.33 17.45
N ARG A 32 -10.64 14.88 18.62
CA ARG A 32 -9.24 15.29 18.89
C ARG A 32 -8.20 14.23 18.48
N ALA A 33 -8.58 12.96 18.45
CA ALA A 33 -7.69 11.87 18.03
C ALA A 33 -7.23 11.98 16.57
N PHE A 34 -8.00 12.58 15.66
CA PHE A 34 -7.56 12.78 14.27
C PHE A 34 -6.41 13.78 14.16
N ASP A 35 -6.38 14.82 15.00
CA ASP A 35 -5.29 15.79 15.02
C ASP A 35 -3.98 15.11 15.45
N ILE A 36 -4.03 14.25 16.47
CA ILE A 36 -2.87 13.49 16.94
C ILE A 36 -2.37 12.54 15.86
N VAL A 37 -3.27 11.83 15.16
CA VAL A 37 -2.91 10.95 14.04
C VAL A 37 -2.26 11.75 12.91
N TRP A 38 -2.81 12.91 12.56
CA TRP A 38 -2.25 13.75 11.49
C TRP A 38 -0.87 14.32 11.84
N ILE A 39 -0.70 14.79 13.08
CA ILE A 39 0.60 15.26 13.59
C ILE A 39 1.61 14.10 13.60
N THR A 40 1.18 12.91 14.02
CA THR A 40 2.01 11.70 14.01
C THR A 40 2.44 11.34 12.59
N LEU A 41 1.52 11.31 11.63
CA LEU A 41 1.83 11.02 10.22
C LEU A 41 2.84 12.02 9.64
N ARG A 42 2.63 13.32 9.91
CA ARG A 42 3.58 14.35 9.48
C ARG A 42 4.95 14.19 10.13
N ALA A 43 4.99 13.89 11.44
CA ALA A 43 6.23 13.65 12.17
C ALA A 43 6.96 12.39 11.67
N ALA A 44 6.24 11.33 11.33
CA ALA A 44 6.76 10.07 10.81
C ALA A 44 7.10 10.12 9.31
N SER A 45 6.66 11.15 8.58
CA SER A 45 6.69 11.20 7.11
C SER A 45 8.06 10.92 6.49
N ARG A 46 9.13 11.47 7.06
CA ARG A 46 10.51 11.22 6.58
C ARG A 46 10.93 9.76 6.76
N GLN A 47 10.57 9.15 7.89
CA GLN A 47 10.90 7.75 8.18
C GLN A 47 10.04 6.80 7.33
N LEU A 48 8.76 7.11 7.16
CA LEU A 48 7.85 6.36 6.29
C LEU A 48 8.28 6.43 4.82
N ALA A 49 8.66 7.63 4.34
CA ALA A 49 9.17 7.79 2.99
C ALA A 49 10.44 6.94 2.78
N ALA A 50 11.35 6.91 3.75
CA ALA A 50 12.53 6.05 3.70
C ALA A 50 12.16 4.56 3.68
N SER A 51 11.23 4.10 4.53
CA SER A 51 10.80 2.70 4.54
C SER A 51 10.13 2.28 3.23
N PHE A 52 9.28 3.15 2.64
CA PHE A 52 8.65 2.88 1.36
C PHE A 52 9.63 2.96 0.19
N ALA A 53 10.61 3.86 0.22
CA ALA A 53 11.68 3.90 -0.77
C ALA A 53 12.51 2.61 -0.74
N MET A 54 12.86 2.12 0.46
CA MET A 54 13.54 0.83 0.62
C MET A 54 12.69 -0.34 0.10
N ALA A 55 11.38 -0.33 0.40
CA ALA A 55 10.44 -1.31 -0.16
C ALA A 55 10.45 -1.28 -1.70
N GLY A 56 10.40 -0.09 -2.30
CA GLY A 56 10.46 0.08 -3.76
C GLY A 56 11.73 -0.50 -4.37
N VAL A 57 12.89 -0.30 -3.74
CA VAL A 57 14.16 -0.89 -4.20
C VAL A 57 14.11 -2.42 -4.12
N ILE A 58 13.65 -2.98 -3.00
CA ILE A 58 13.55 -4.44 -2.82
C ILE A 58 12.57 -5.06 -3.81
N ILE A 59 11.42 -4.41 -4.04
CA ILE A 59 10.43 -4.81 -5.06
C ILE A 59 11.07 -4.85 -6.44
N TYR A 60 11.81 -3.80 -6.82
CA TYR A 60 12.47 -3.73 -8.12
C TYR A 60 13.55 -4.81 -8.28
N VAL A 61 14.39 -5.02 -7.27
CA VAL A 61 15.43 -6.07 -7.28
C VAL A 61 14.80 -7.46 -7.36
N SER A 62 13.75 -7.71 -6.58
CA SER A 62 12.96 -8.95 -6.62
C SER A 62 12.41 -9.23 -8.02
N ALA A 63 11.79 -8.22 -8.64
CA ALA A 63 11.21 -8.35 -9.97
C ALA A 63 12.27 -8.65 -11.03
N TYR A 64 13.41 -7.97 -10.97
CA TYR A 64 14.52 -8.22 -11.89
C TYR A 64 15.11 -9.63 -11.71
N ALA A 65 15.28 -10.09 -10.47
CA ALA A 65 15.77 -11.43 -10.17
C ALA A 65 14.83 -12.52 -10.72
N LEU A 66 13.51 -12.34 -10.58
CA LEU A 66 12.53 -13.29 -11.10
C LEU A 66 12.35 -13.22 -12.61
N TYR A 67 12.43 -12.02 -13.20
CA TYR A 67 12.51 -11.87 -14.65
C TYR A 67 13.69 -12.70 -15.21
N PHE A 68 14.86 -12.65 -14.56
CA PHE A 68 16.02 -13.44 -14.98
C PHE A 68 15.81 -14.95 -14.79
N ALA A 69 15.24 -15.37 -13.66
CA ALA A 69 15.06 -16.79 -13.34
C ALA A 69 13.92 -17.46 -14.12
N GLU A 70 12.80 -16.76 -14.33
CA GLU A 70 11.56 -17.31 -14.87
C GLU A 70 11.21 -16.77 -16.26
N GLY A 71 11.76 -15.63 -16.69
CA GLY A 71 11.28 -14.92 -17.87
C GLY A 71 11.39 -15.69 -19.18
N LYS A 72 12.34 -16.64 -19.29
CA LYS A 72 12.45 -17.54 -20.45
C LYS A 72 11.46 -18.70 -20.41
N ILE A 73 11.07 -19.14 -19.22
CA ILE A 73 10.27 -20.35 -18.98
C ILE A 73 8.78 -20.00 -18.90
N GLN A 74 8.47 -18.84 -18.33
CA GLN A 74 7.13 -18.28 -18.23
C GLN A 74 7.09 -16.88 -18.89
N PRO A 75 7.24 -16.76 -20.21
CA PRO A 75 7.27 -15.46 -20.89
C PRO A 75 5.97 -14.66 -20.73
N GLU A 76 4.83 -15.34 -20.58
CA GLU A 76 3.53 -14.68 -20.35
C GLU A 76 3.48 -13.98 -18.99
N ASN A 77 4.06 -14.60 -17.95
CA ASN A 77 3.96 -14.12 -16.57
C ASN A 77 5.19 -13.32 -16.10
N PHE A 78 6.39 -13.72 -16.52
CA PHE A 78 7.67 -13.14 -16.09
C PHE A 78 8.51 -12.64 -17.27
N GLY A 79 7.99 -12.62 -18.51
CA GLY A 79 8.76 -12.22 -19.70
C GLY A 79 9.10 -10.73 -19.81
N SER A 80 8.73 -9.91 -18.83
CA SER A 80 9.18 -8.52 -18.72
C SER A 80 9.22 -8.08 -17.26
N VAL A 81 10.11 -7.14 -16.93
CA VAL A 81 10.24 -6.60 -15.56
C VAL A 81 8.92 -6.06 -15.00
N PRO A 82 8.07 -5.33 -15.76
CA PRO A 82 6.77 -4.89 -15.26
C PRO A 82 5.83 -6.03 -14.85
N ARG A 83 5.87 -7.16 -15.53
CA ARG A 83 5.05 -8.32 -15.15
C ARG A 83 5.60 -9.00 -13.89
N ALA A 84 6.93 -9.11 -13.76
CA ALA A 84 7.55 -9.59 -12.54
C ALA A 84 7.31 -8.64 -11.35
N LEU A 85 7.23 -7.32 -11.59
CA LEU A 85 6.90 -6.32 -10.57
C LEU A 85 5.53 -6.56 -9.93
N TRP A 86 4.52 -6.98 -10.71
CA TRP A 86 3.21 -7.33 -10.17
C TRP A 86 3.31 -8.42 -9.10
N TRP A 87 4.01 -9.51 -9.42
CA TRP A 87 4.26 -10.58 -8.46
C TRP A 87 5.04 -10.09 -7.25
N SER A 88 6.14 -9.36 -7.46
CA SER A 88 6.99 -8.85 -6.39
C SER A 88 6.23 -7.94 -5.43
N VAL A 89 5.37 -7.04 -5.93
CA VAL A 89 4.50 -6.21 -5.11
C VAL A 89 3.57 -7.09 -4.28
N ALA A 90 2.79 -7.97 -4.93
CA ALA A 90 1.81 -8.82 -4.26
C ALA A 90 2.44 -9.70 -3.17
N THR A 91 3.63 -10.24 -3.41
CA THR A 91 4.34 -11.08 -2.44
C THR A 91 4.98 -10.28 -1.32
N LEU A 92 5.68 -9.17 -1.62
CA LEU A 92 6.35 -8.35 -0.60
C LEU A 92 5.35 -7.63 0.31
N THR A 93 4.15 -7.31 -0.18
CA THR A 93 3.06 -6.78 0.65
C THR A 93 2.22 -7.88 1.30
N THR A 94 2.68 -9.13 1.27
CA THR A 94 2.01 -10.30 1.88
C THR A 94 0.57 -10.54 1.40
N VAL A 95 0.20 -10.05 0.21
CA VAL A 95 -1.13 -10.27 -0.38
C VAL A 95 -1.19 -11.64 -1.02
N GLY A 96 -0.23 -11.94 -1.90
CA GLY A 96 -0.05 -13.28 -2.48
C GLY A 96 -1.30 -13.84 -3.19
N TYR A 97 -1.79 -13.17 -4.23
CA TYR A 97 -3.00 -13.58 -4.96
C TYR A 97 -2.96 -15.03 -5.49
N GLY A 98 -1.77 -15.55 -5.80
CA GLY A 98 -1.58 -16.92 -6.30
C GLY A 98 -1.94 -17.10 -7.78
N ASP A 99 -2.21 -16.02 -8.49
CA ASP A 99 -2.44 -15.95 -9.94
C ASP A 99 -1.18 -16.28 -10.74
N VAL A 100 -0.02 -15.86 -10.24
CA VAL A 100 1.29 -16.09 -10.84
C VAL A 100 2.27 -16.54 -9.75
N TYR A 101 3.19 -17.46 -10.08
CA TYR A 101 4.27 -17.87 -9.18
C TYR A 101 5.44 -18.50 -9.94
N PRO A 102 6.67 -18.41 -9.42
CA PRO A 102 7.83 -19.07 -10.02
C PRO A 102 7.72 -20.59 -9.93
N ILE A 103 8.03 -21.27 -11.03
CA ILE A 103 7.94 -22.73 -11.12
C ILE A 103 9.32 -23.40 -11.10
N THR A 104 10.38 -22.65 -11.39
CA THR A 104 11.75 -23.18 -11.42
C THR A 104 12.30 -23.40 -10.01
N PRO A 105 13.26 -24.33 -9.83
CA PRO A 105 13.93 -24.50 -8.53
C PRO A 105 14.59 -23.20 -8.04
N LEU A 106 15.28 -22.49 -8.93
CA LEU A 106 15.93 -21.21 -8.60
C LEU A 106 14.89 -20.13 -8.23
N GLY A 107 13.83 -20.00 -9.03
CA GLY A 107 12.75 -19.05 -8.78
C GLY A 107 12.03 -19.31 -7.45
N LYS A 108 11.84 -20.58 -7.08
CA LYS A 108 11.25 -20.96 -5.77
C LYS A 108 12.15 -20.59 -4.60
N ILE A 109 13.46 -20.80 -4.72
CA ILE A 109 14.44 -20.39 -3.68
C ILE A 109 14.43 -18.86 -3.53
N LEU A 110 14.48 -18.14 -4.64
CA LEU A 110 14.40 -16.66 -4.64
C LEU A 110 13.09 -16.19 -4.02
N ALA A 111 11.96 -16.77 -4.42
CA ALA A 111 10.64 -16.42 -3.88
C ALA A 111 10.53 -16.66 -2.38
N ALA A 112 11.08 -17.77 -1.86
CA ALA A 112 11.11 -18.03 -0.42
C ALA A 112 11.89 -16.94 0.33
N PHE A 113 13.05 -16.53 -0.18
CA PHE A 113 13.83 -15.45 0.43
C PHE A 113 13.11 -14.10 0.34
N ILE A 114 12.53 -13.78 -0.82
CA ILE A 114 11.74 -12.55 -1.02
C ILE A 114 10.54 -12.49 -0.08
N ALA A 115 9.84 -13.61 0.13
CA ALA A 115 8.70 -13.69 1.05
C ALA A 115 9.12 -13.40 2.50
N LEU A 116 10.25 -13.95 2.97
CA LEU A 116 10.80 -13.65 4.30
C LEU A 116 11.15 -12.16 4.45
N VAL A 117 11.79 -11.57 3.44
CA VAL A 117 12.08 -10.13 3.43
C VAL A 117 10.79 -9.30 3.46
N GLY A 118 9.74 -9.73 2.76
CA GLY A 118 8.43 -9.05 2.74
C GLY A 118 7.81 -8.89 4.12
N VAL A 119 7.86 -9.94 4.95
CA VAL A 119 7.36 -9.89 6.33
C VAL A 119 8.10 -8.81 7.14
N ALA A 120 9.44 -8.74 7.03
CA ALA A 120 10.23 -7.71 7.69
C ALA A 120 9.89 -6.31 7.17
N MET A 121 9.66 -6.17 5.86
CA MET A 121 9.34 -4.90 5.23
C MET A 121 7.99 -4.31 5.67
N VAL A 122 6.96 -5.15 5.83
CA VAL A 122 5.64 -4.70 6.30
C VAL A 122 5.69 -4.24 7.77
N ALA A 123 6.57 -4.85 8.57
CA ALA A 123 6.73 -4.49 9.98
C ALA A 123 7.31 -3.06 10.19
N LEU A 124 8.13 -2.57 9.26
CA LEU A 124 8.80 -1.27 9.38
C LEU A 124 7.85 -0.06 9.46
N PRO A 125 6.95 0.18 8.48
CA PRO A 125 6.03 1.33 8.54
C PRO A 125 5.09 1.24 9.75
N ALA A 126 4.66 0.03 10.12
CA ALA A 126 3.84 -0.18 11.32
C ALA A 126 4.60 0.20 12.61
N GLY A 127 5.86 -0.23 12.75
CA GLY A 127 6.70 0.11 13.90
C GLY A 127 7.04 1.60 13.99
N ILE A 128 7.33 2.24 12.86
CA ILE A 128 7.56 3.69 12.76
C ILE A 128 6.31 4.46 13.22
N LEU A 129 5.13 4.06 12.76
CA LEU A 129 3.87 4.68 13.18
C LEU A 129 3.62 4.47 14.67
N ALA A 130 3.76 3.25 15.18
CA ALA A 130 3.51 2.93 16.58
C ALA A 130 4.41 3.75 17.52
N SER A 131 5.72 3.77 17.26
CA SER A 131 6.70 4.53 18.06
C SER A 131 6.48 6.04 18.00
N THR A 132 6.18 6.58 16.81
CA THR A 132 5.90 8.02 16.66
C THR A 132 4.58 8.38 17.33
N PHE A 133 3.56 7.54 17.22
CA PHE A 133 2.24 7.76 17.83
C PHE A 133 2.35 7.78 19.36
N GLN A 134 3.06 6.83 19.96
CA GLN A 134 3.33 6.82 21.40
C GLN A 134 4.04 8.11 21.85
N THR A 135 5.01 8.58 21.07
CA THR A 135 5.73 9.83 21.35
C THR A 135 4.81 11.06 21.30
N GLN A 136 3.88 11.12 20.35
CA GLN A 136 2.95 12.25 20.23
C GLN A 136 1.84 12.21 21.29
N LEU A 137 1.33 11.02 21.63
CA LEU A 137 0.36 10.83 22.71
C LEU A 137 0.91 11.33 24.05
N HIS A 138 2.11 10.89 24.44
CA HIS A 138 2.73 11.34 25.69
C HIS A 138 3.00 12.85 25.75
N LYS A 139 3.22 13.51 24.60
CA LYS A 139 3.34 14.97 24.52
C LYS A 139 2.00 15.68 24.64
N SER A 140 0.92 15.06 24.17
CA SER A 140 -0.44 15.59 24.30
C SER A 140 -0.98 15.48 25.72
N ASP A 141 -0.64 14.42 26.46
CA ASP A 141 -1.08 14.21 27.85
C ASP A 141 -0.38 15.13 28.87
N LYS A 142 0.78 15.69 28.51
CA LYS A 142 1.55 16.63 29.35
C LYS A 142 1.16 18.11 29.13
N LYS A 143 0.21 18.39 28.24
CA LYS A 143 -0.29 19.74 27.93
C LYS A 143 -1.67 19.94 28.54
#